data_AF-A0AAT9FLL7-F1
#
_entry.id   AF-A0AAT9FLL7-F1
#
_cell.length_a   1.000
_cell.length_b   1.000
_cell.length_c   1.000
_cell.angle_alpha   90.00
_cell.angle_beta   90.00
_cell.angle_gamma   90.00
#
_symmetry.space_group_name_H-M   'P 1'
#
loop_
_entity.id
_entity.type
_entity.pdbx_description
1 polymer ?
#
loop_
_entity_poly.entity_id
_entity_poly.type
_entity_poly.pdbx_seq_one_letter_code
_entity_poly.pdbx_strand_id
1 'polypeptide(L)'
;MKYIHITALCLSLASFSCAPTPAEKPEAARSTAATTGITPVSHTVTGKLEVMKFTSSGKEVIVTLQWRDYSNIIDPQVPKWYGDMGRPPAKYVVKSLTVSVDGKGIVIPEANYRYLASQWMNDVKHLGVYKSGNNLNIYVNVGDGAAGWTASYVINPAAGTLVSHQVIDGPEFHNQFAP
;
A
#
# COMPACT_ATOMS: atom_id res chain seq x y z
N MET A 1 67.65 26.65 33.44
CA MET A 1 66.52 25.70 33.32
C MET A 1 65.84 25.93 31.99
N LYS A 2 65.85 24.91 31.12
CA LYS A 2 65.35 24.97 29.74
C LYS A 2 63.82 24.87 29.76
N TYR A 3 63.13 25.85 29.19
CA TYR A 3 61.74 25.70 28.73
C TYR A 3 61.67 26.16 27.27
N ILE A 4 61.42 25.18 26.41
CA ILE A 4 61.19 25.33 24.98
C ILE A 4 59.71 25.70 24.83
N HIS A 5 59.42 26.86 24.25
CA HIS A 5 58.08 27.20 23.79
C HIS A 5 58.07 27.23 22.27
N ILE A 6 57.46 26.17 21.72
CA ILE A 6 57.16 25.99 20.30
C ILE A 6 55.98 26.90 19.98
N THR A 7 56.21 27.94 19.19
CA THR A 7 55.16 28.81 18.68
C THR A 7 54.49 28.10 17.51
N ALA A 8 53.22 27.73 17.70
CA ALA A 8 52.41 27.03 16.72
C ALA A 8 52.02 27.95 15.55
N LEU A 9 52.20 27.41 14.35
CA LEU A 9 51.89 27.98 13.05
C LEU A 9 50.37 28.10 12.85
N CYS A 10 49.85 29.32 12.67
CA CYS A 10 48.47 29.56 12.22
C CYS A 10 48.33 29.14 10.75
N LEU A 11 47.73 27.97 10.51
CA LEU A 11 47.26 27.56 9.18
C LEU A 11 45.82 28.06 8.98
N SER A 12 45.65 28.98 8.03
CA SER A 12 44.34 29.42 7.55
C SER A 12 43.64 28.29 6.77
N LEU A 13 42.59 27.70 7.35
CA LEU A 13 41.68 26.83 6.59
C LEU A 13 40.83 27.68 5.65
N ALA A 14 41.04 27.50 4.34
CA ALA A 14 40.09 27.92 3.33
C ALA A 14 38.82 27.05 3.45
N SER A 15 37.69 27.66 3.80
CA SER A 15 36.38 27.03 3.82
C SER A 15 35.90 26.82 2.38
N PHE A 16 36.03 25.59 1.88
CA PHE A 16 35.26 25.15 0.72
C PHE A 16 33.80 24.99 1.15
N SER A 17 32.97 25.94 0.76
CA SER A 17 31.51 25.83 0.83
C SER A 17 31.05 24.77 -0.17
N CYS A 18 30.99 23.51 0.25
CA CYS A 18 30.27 22.47 -0.46
C CYS A 18 28.77 22.71 -0.21
N ALA A 19 28.09 23.35 -1.16
CA ALA A 19 26.64 23.44 -1.13
C ALA A 19 26.09 22.00 -1.18
N PRO A 20 25.20 21.58 -0.27
CA PRO A 20 24.59 20.27 -0.35
C PRO A 20 23.70 20.23 -1.59
N THR A 21 24.07 19.40 -2.57
CA THR A 21 23.17 18.98 -3.65
C THR A 21 21.86 18.52 -3.00
N PRO A 22 20.68 19.00 -3.43
CA PRO A 22 19.42 18.44 -2.95
C PRO A 22 19.44 16.95 -3.27
N ALA A 23 19.33 16.11 -2.24
CA ALA A 23 19.13 14.68 -2.43
C ALA A 23 17.83 14.52 -3.22
N GLU A 24 17.96 14.13 -4.48
CA GLU A 24 16.83 13.78 -5.33
C GLU A 24 16.06 12.67 -4.61
N LYS A 25 14.80 12.96 -4.27
CA LYS A 25 13.86 12.01 -3.69
C LYS A 25 13.94 10.74 -4.55
N PRO A 26 14.12 9.53 -3.98
CA PRO A 26 14.13 8.32 -4.80
C PRO A 26 12.74 8.20 -5.44
N GLU A 27 12.65 8.60 -6.70
CA GLU A 27 11.52 8.32 -7.56
C GLU A 27 11.50 6.81 -7.68
N ALA A 28 10.51 6.16 -7.06
CA ALA A 28 10.35 4.73 -7.14
C ALA A 28 10.33 4.35 -8.62
N ALA A 29 11.34 3.61 -9.08
CA ALA A 29 11.47 3.20 -10.47
C ALA A 29 10.15 2.58 -10.93
N ARG A 30 9.43 3.30 -11.79
CA ARG A 30 8.13 2.86 -12.31
C ARG A 30 8.41 1.64 -13.17
N SER A 31 7.85 0.49 -12.80
CA SER A 31 7.96 -0.76 -13.57
C SER A 31 7.63 -0.49 -15.04
N THR A 32 8.54 -0.85 -15.95
CA THR A 32 8.36 -0.74 -17.41
C THR A 32 7.52 -1.87 -17.99
N ALA A 33 7.06 -2.81 -17.16
CA ALA A 33 6.21 -3.91 -17.61
C ALA A 33 4.84 -3.38 -18.03
N ALA A 34 4.36 -3.81 -19.21
CA ALA A 34 3.02 -3.50 -19.69
C ALA A 34 1.97 -3.88 -18.64
N THR A 35 1.10 -2.91 -18.34
CA THR A 35 -0.05 -3.09 -17.45
C THR A 35 -1.28 -3.44 -18.28
N THR A 36 -2.09 -4.38 -17.79
CA THR A 36 -3.31 -4.83 -18.48
C THR A 36 -4.44 -5.00 -17.47
N GLY A 37 -5.60 -4.41 -17.76
CA GLY A 37 -6.82 -4.66 -17.00
C GLY A 37 -7.21 -6.13 -17.07
N ILE A 38 -7.84 -6.65 -16.01
CA ILE A 38 -8.42 -7.99 -16.02
C ILE A 38 -9.92 -7.84 -16.28
N THR A 39 -10.43 -8.58 -17.25
CA THR A 39 -11.86 -8.67 -17.55
C THR A 39 -12.19 -10.08 -18.04
N PRO A 40 -13.33 -10.68 -17.62
CA PRO A 40 -14.29 -10.15 -16.65
C PRO A 40 -13.80 -10.25 -15.20
N VAL A 41 -14.33 -9.37 -14.34
CA VAL A 41 -14.17 -9.45 -12.87
C VAL A 41 -15.56 -9.41 -12.24
N SER A 42 -15.85 -10.36 -11.36
CA SER A 42 -17.07 -10.39 -10.56
C SER A 42 -16.82 -9.78 -9.19
N HIS A 43 -17.73 -8.92 -8.72
CA HIS A 43 -17.70 -8.34 -7.39
C HIS A 43 -19.01 -8.62 -6.68
N THR A 44 -18.94 -9.05 -5.43
CA THR A 44 -20.08 -9.16 -4.53
C THR A 44 -19.74 -8.44 -3.24
N VAL A 45 -20.54 -7.44 -2.89
CA VAL A 45 -20.46 -6.75 -1.59
C VAL A 45 -21.71 -7.13 -0.80
N THR A 46 -21.53 -7.55 0.45
CA THR A 46 -22.61 -7.90 1.36
C THR A 46 -22.24 -7.39 2.75
N GLY A 47 -22.73 -6.21 3.10
CA GLY A 47 -22.41 -5.56 4.37
C GLY A 47 -20.90 -5.28 4.48
N LYS A 48 -20.23 -5.95 5.43
CA LYS A 48 -18.80 -5.78 5.72
C LYS A 48 -17.88 -6.72 4.93
N LEU A 49 -18.42 -7.47 3.98
CA LEU A 49 -17.67 -8.45 3.19
C LEU A 49 -17.73 -8.08 1.71
N GLU A 50 -16.56 -7.92 1.10
CA GLU A 50 -16.41 -7.84 -0.35
C GLU A 50 -15.65 -9.04 -0.87
N VAL A 51 -16.15 -9.64 -1.94
CA VAL A 51 -15.52 -10.75 -2.66
C VAL A 51 -15.34 -10.35 -4.12
N MET A 52 -14.10 -10.37 -4.60
CA MET A 52 -13.73 -10.17 -6.00
C MET A 52 -13.24 -11.50 -6.59
N LYS A 53 -13.83 -11.93 -7.71
CA LYS A 53 -13.46 -13.17 -8.40
C LYS A 53 -13.11 -12.90 -9.86
N PHE A 54 -12.05 -13.51 -10.35
CA PHE A 54 -11.62 -13.39 -11.75
C PHE A 54 -10.74 -14.57 -12.15
N THR A 55 -10.51 -14.71 -13.46
CA THR A 55 -9.56 -15.70 -14.00
C THR A 55 -8.30 -15.01 -14.47
N SER A 56 -7.14 -15.56 -14.13
CA SER A 56 -5.85 -15.08 -14.67
C SER A 56 -4.97 -16.25 -15.07
N SER A 57 -4.48 -16.24 -16.31
CA SER A 57 -3.65 -17.33 -16.86
C SER A 57 -4.28 -18.72 -16.67
N GLY A 58 -5.60 -18.82 -16.84
CA GLY A 58 -6.38 -20.07 -16.70
C GLY A 58 -6.67 -20.51 -15.28
N LYS A 59 -6.28 -19.72 -14.27
CA LYS A 59 -6.48 -20.01 -12.83
C LYS A 59 -7.59 -19.15 -12.25
N GLU A 60 -8.41 -19.73 -11.38
CA GLU A 60 -9.38 -18.97 -10.60
C GLU A 60 -8.66 -18.18 -9.51
N VAL A 61 -8.99 -16.90 -9.37
CA VAL A 61 -8.49 -16.05 -8.30
C VAL A 61 -9.66 -15.48 -7.53
N ILE A 62 -9.63 -15.63 -6.21
CA ILE A 62 -10.62 -15.07 -5.29
C ILE A 62 -9.89 -14.16 -4.31
N VAL A 63 -10.36 -12.92 -4.20
CA VAL A 63 -9.90 -11.94 -3.23
C VAL A 63 -11.06 -11.61 -2.31
N THR A 64 -10.84 -11.68 -1.01
CA THR A 64 -11.85 -11.36 0.00
C THR A 64 -11.33 -10.27 0.91
N LEU A 65 -12.10 -9.19 1.02
CA LEU A 65 -11.86 -8.08 1.95
C LEU A 65 -12.98 -8.07 2.98
N GLN A 66 -12.62 -8.30 4.25
CA GLN A 66 -13.57 -8.23 5.36
C GLN A 66 -13.25 -7.06 6.27
N TRP A 67 -14.28 -6.29 6.59
CA TRP A 67 -14.25 -5.20 7.54
C TRP A 67 -14.82 -5.62 8.90
N ARG A 68 -14.48 -4.86 9.93
CA ARG A 68 -15.08 -4.93 11.26
C ARG A 68 -15.24 -3.55 11.85
N ASP A 69 -16.02 -3.45 12.93
CA ASP A 69 -16.05 -2.23 13.72
C ASP A 69 -14.69 -2.01 14.40
N TYR A 70 -14.32 -0.74 14.57
CA TYR A 70 -13.19 -0.35 15.39
C TYR A 70 -13.38 -0.85 16.83
N SER A 71 -12.30 -1.31 17.43
CA SER A 71 -12.23 -1.76 18.80
C SER A 71 -11.20 -0.95 19.57
N ASN A 72 -11.65 -0.33 20.67
CA ASN A 72 -10.79 0.40 21.60
C ASN A 72 -9.80 -0.48 22.39
N ILE A 73 -9.77 -1.79 22.15
CA ILE A 73 -8.84 -2.74 22.79
C ILE A 73 -7.63 -3.00 21.89
N ILE A 74 -7.86 -3.29 20.60
CA ILE A 74 -6.81 -3.75 19.67
C ILE A 74 -6.31 -2.63 18.74
N ASP A 75 -7.17 -1.69 18.38
CA ASP A 75 -6.86 -0.66 17.39
C ASP A 75 -6.05 0.54 17.90
N PRO A 76 -5.99 0.86 19.21
CA PRO A 76 -5.09 1.91 19.70
C PRO A 76 -3.60 1.65 19.39
N GLN A 77 -3.22 0.41 19.06
CA GLN A 77 -1.86 0.02 18.70
C GLN A 77 -1.54 0.28 17.21
N VAL A 78 -2.48 0.81 16.42
CA VAL A 78 -2.24 1.18 15.03
C VAL A 78 -1.65 2.59 15.01
N PRO A 79 -0.38 2.77 14.59
CA PRO A 79 0.30 4.06 14.70
C PRO A 79 -0.18 5.08 13.66
N LYS A 80 -0.77 4.62 12.56
CA LYS A 80 -1.25 5.45 11.47
C LYS A 80 -2.41 4.76 10.76
N TRP A 81 -3.43 5.54 10.43
CA TRP A 81 -4.59 5.12 9.65
C TRP A 81 -4.53 5.69 8.23
N TYR A 82 -5.02 4.90 7.27
CA TYR A 82 -5.16 5.28 5.87
C TYR A 82 -6.60 5.11 5.43
N GLY A 83 -7.14 6.12 4.77
CA GLY A 83 -8.55 6.23 4.41
C GLY A 83 -9.30 7.27 5.23
N ASP A 84 -10.59 7.37 4.96
CA ASP A 84 -11.44 8.36 5.58
C ASP A 84 -12.00 7.84 6.91
N MET A 85 -11.57 8.47 8.00
CA MET A 85 -12.06 8.16 9.34
C MET A 85 -13.31 8.98 9.71
N GLY A 86 -13.65 10.02 8.95
CA GLY A 86 -14.58 11.06 9.37
C GLY A 86 -14.13 11.71 10.68
N ARG A 87 -14.70 11.27 11.80
CA ARG A 87 -14.31 11.67 13.16
C ARG A 87 -13.51 10.54 13.82
N PRO A 88 -12.21 10.71 14.12
CA PRO A 88 -11.43 9.71 14.83
C PRO A 88 -12.05 9.29 16.19
N PRO A 89 -11.93 8.01 16.58
CA PRO A 89 -11.29 6.92 15.84
C PRO A 89 -12.10 6.48 14.61
N ALA A 90 -11.48 5.72 13.70
CA ALA A 90 -12.17 5.13 12.56
C ALA A 90 -13.44 4.38 13.00
N LYS A 91 -14.48 4.34 12.16
CA LYS A 91 -15.69 3.54 12.43
C LYS A 91 -15.48 2.08 12.06
N TYR A 92 -14.92 1.84 10.87
CA TYR A 92 -14.61 0.51 10.35
C TYR A 92 -13.15 0.39 10.00
N VAL A 93 -12.61 -0.80 10.22
CA VAL A 93 -11.22 -1.15 9.94
C VAL A 93 -11.15 -2.53 9.29
N VAL A 94 -10.11 -2.80 8.50
CA VAL A 94 -9.98 -4.10 7.83
C VAL A 94 -9.66 -5.19 8.85
N LYS A 95 -10.51 -6.22 8.89
CA LYS A 95 -10.34 -7.44 9.68
C LYS A 95 -9.42 -8.44 8.98
N SER A 96 -9.65 -8.65 7.69
CA SER A 96 -8.84 -9.57 6.89
C SER A 96 -8.84 -9.18 5.42
N LEU A 97 -7.72 -9.47 4.77
CA LEU A 97 -7.55 -9.46 3.33
C LEU A 97 -6.94 -10.80 2.92
N THR A 98 -7.66 -11.58 2.14
CA THR A 98 -7.18 -12.88 1.66
C THR A 98 -7.18 -12.92 0.14
N VAL A 99 -6.21 -13.63 -0.40
CA VAL A 99 -6.12 -13.94 -1.82
C VAL A 99 -5.93 -15.44 -1.96
N SER A 100 -6.68 -16.08 -2.86
CA SER A 100 -6.45 -17.47 -3.25
C SER A 100 -6.30 -17.60 -4.76
N VAL A 101 -5.46 -18.53 -5.19
CA VAL A 101 -5.27 -18.91 -6.59
C VAL A 101 -5.51 -20.41 -6.69
N ASP A 102 -6.52 -20.83 -7.45
CA ASP A 102 -7.02 -22.21 -7.51
C ASP A 102 -7.25 -22.83 -6.12
N GLY A 103 -7.85 -22.05 -5.22
CA GLY A 103 -8.11 -22.45 -3.83
C GLY A 103 -6.88 -22.42 -2.91
N LYS A 104 -5.66 -22.25 -3.42
CA LYS A 104 -4.46 -22.09 -2.59
C LYS A 104 -4.34 -20.66 -2.07
N GLY A 105 -4.39 -20.50 -0.75
CA GLY A 105 -4.25 -19.20 -0.09
C GLY A 105 -2.84 -18.60 -0.24
N ILE A 106 -2.80 -17.29 -0.43
CA ILE A 106 -1.60 -16.45 -0.41
C ILE A 106 -1.68 -15.60 0.86
N VAL A 107 -0.62 -15.65 1.67
CA VAL A 107 -0.56 -14.95 2.95
C VAL A 107 -0.30 -13.47 2.72
N ILE A 108 -1.23 -12.64 3.18
CA ILE A 108 -1.03 -11.20 3.35
C ILE A 108 -0.84 -10.93 4.84
N PRO A 109 0.34 -10.45 5.29
CA PRO A 109 0.56 -10.14 6.70
C PRO A 109 -0.45 -9.11 7.21
N GLU A 110 -0.95 -9.29 8.43
CA GLU A 110 -1.93 -8.37 9.04
C GLU A 110 -1.44 -6.93 9.08
N ALA A 111 -0.13 -6.75 9.34
CA ALA A 111 0.53 -5.46 9.33
C ALA A 111 0.38 -4.69 8.01
N ASN A 112 0.01 -5.34 6.89
CA ASN A 112 -0.14 -4.71 5.58
C ASN A 112 -1.57 -4.28 5.26
N TYR A 113 -2.57 -4.60 6.10
CA TYR A 113 -3.96 -4.20 5.85
C TYR A 113 -4.68 -3.60 7.06
N ARG A 114 -4.28 -3.90 8.30
CA ARG A 114 -5.03 -3.53 9.51
C ARG A 114 -5.19 -2.02 9.75
N TYR A 115 -4.38 -1.20 9.10
CA TYR A 115 -4.44 0.27 9.17
C TYR A 115 -5.39 0.92 8.18
N LEU A 116 -6.07 0.14 7.35
CA LEU A 116 -7.06 0.66 6.42
C LEU A 116 -8.36 0.94 7.17
N ALA A 117 -8.86 2.15 7.00
CA ALA A 117 -10.03 2.68 7.69
C ALA A 117 -11.07 3.19 6.71
N SER A 118 -12.33 3.10 7.12
CA SER A 118 -13.45 3.74 6.44
C SER A 118 -14.49 4.18 7.47
N GLN A 119 -15.16 5.30 7.20
CA GLN A 119 -16.35 5.69 7.95
C GLN A 119 -17.64 5.01 7.44
N TRP A 120 -17.64 4.42 6.24
CA TRP A 120 -18.85 3.94 5.56
C TRP A 120 -18.70 2.51 5.02
N MET A 121 -19.76 1.71 5.10
CA MET A 121 -19.87 0.36 4.49
C MET A 121 -21.12 0.33 3.60
N ASN A 122 -21.18 1.24 2.62
CA ASN A 122 -22.38 1.50 1.80
C ASN A 122 -22.43 0.63 0.53
N ASP A 123 -22.14 -0.67 0.66
CA ASP A 123 -21.99 -1.60 -0.48
C ASP A 123 -21.02 -1.12 -1.59
N VAL A 124 -20.08 -0.26 -1.20
CA VAL A 124 -19.03 0.27 -2.08
C VAL A 124 -18.00 -0.82 -2.35
N LYS A 125 -17.59 -0.96 -3.61
CA LYS A 125 -16.45 -1.79 -4.00
C LYS A 125 -15.16 -1.06 -3.65
N HIS A 126 -14.35 -1.68 -2.81
CA HIS A 126 -13.03 -1.19 -2.45
C HIS A 126 -11.95 -1.94 -3.21
N LEU A 127 -12.22 -3.18 -3.63
CA LEU A 127 -11.25 -4.01 -4.33
C LEU A 127 -11.16 -3.65 -5.82
N GLY A 128 -9.99 -3.85 -6.38
CA GLY A 128 -9.81 -3.98 -7.82
C GLY A 128 -8.51 -4.70 -8.16
N VAL A 129 -8.32 -4.97 -9.45
CA VAL A 129 -7.17 -5.74 -9.94
C VAL A 129 -6.73 -5.31 -11.34
N TYR A 130 -5.42 -5.35 -11.54
CA TYR A 130 -4.81 -5.37 -12.87
C TYR A 130 -3.59 -6.30 -12.89
N LYS A 131 -3.07 -6.59 -14.07
CA LYS A 131 -1.85 -7.37 -14.28
C LYS A 131 -0.70 -6.45 -14.70
N SER A 132 0.50 -6.69 -14.17
CA SER A 132 1.73 -6.06 -14.66
C SER A 132 2.80 -7.13 -14.77
N GLY A 133 3.24 -7.41 -16.00
CA GLY A 133 4.08 -8.58 -16.28
C GLY A 133 3.42 -9.88 -15.80
N ASN A 134 4.13 -10.67 -14.99
CA ASN A 134 3.62 -11.92 -14.44
C ASN A 134 2.89 -11.77 -13.10
N ASN A 135 2.79 -10.55 -12.57
CA ASN A 135 2.22 -10.30 -11.25
C ASN A 135 0.77 -9.83 -11.34
N LEU A 136 -0.02 -10.24 -10.36
CA LEU A 136 -1.32 -9.66 -10.07
C LEU A 136 -1.13 -8.46 -9.15
N ASN A 137 -1.77 -7.34 -9.45
CA ASN A 137 -1.77 -6.15 -8.61
C ASN A 137 -3.19 -5.99 -8.08
N ILE A 138 -3.40 -6.48 -6.87
CA ILE A 138 -4.65 -6.26 -6.13
C ILE A 138 -4.54 -4.90 -5.46
N TYR A 139 -5.62 -4.12 -5.44
CA TYR A 139 -5.65 -2.89 -4.70
C TYR A 139 -6.94 -2.73 -3.88
N VAL A 140 -6.83 -1.95 -2.80
CA VAL A 140 -7.94 -1.55 -1.95
C VAL A 140 -7.99 -0.02 -1.94
N ASN A 141 -9.04 0.56 -2.51
CA ASN A 141 -9.32 1.99 -2.42
C ASN A 141 -10.08 2.28 -1.13
N VAL A 142 -9.68 3.33 -0.42
CA VAL A 142 -10.36 3.78 0.80
C VAL A 142 -10.44 5.31 0.82
N GLY A 143 -11.50 5.81 1.42
CA GLY A 143 -11.79 7.24 1.55
C GLY A 143 -12.55 7.84 0.37
N ASP A 144 -12.90 9.12 0.50
CA ASP A 144 -13.44 9.96 -0.57
C ASP A 144 -12.33 10.85 -1.16
N GLY A 145 -12.50 11.43 -2.34
CA GLY A 145 -11.42 12.09 -3.08
C GLY A 145 -10.57 13.13 -2.30
N ALA A 146 -11.07 13.68 -1.19
CA ALA A 146 -10.31 14.59 -0.31
C ALA A 146 -9.39 13.86 0.70
N ALA A 147 -9.72 12.62 1.07
CA ALA A 147 -8.95 11.73 1.95
C ALA A 147 -8.79 10.33 1.33
N GLY A 148 -8.53 10.28 0.02
CA GLY A 148 -8.44 9.06 -0.76
C GLY A 148 -7.05 8.41 -0.70
N TRP A 149 -7.02 7.11 -0.42
CA TRP A 149 -5.80 6.32 -0.43
C TRP A 149 -6.01 5.04 -1.21
N THR A 150 -4.93 4.53 -1.79
CA THR A 150 -4.92 3.19 -2.35
C THR A 150 -3.81 2.33 -1.76
N ALA A 151 -4.20 1.20 -1.16
CA ALA A 151 -3.29 0.13 -0.79
C ALA A 151 -3.11 -0.83 -1.96
N SER A 152 -1.88 -1.06 -2.41
CA SER A 152 -1.54 -1.96 -3.50
C SER A 152 -0.78 -3.19 -2.98
N TYR A 153 -1.11 -4.35 -3.52
CA TYR A 153 -0.54 -5.65 -3.17
C TYR A 153 -0.11 -6.35 -4.45
N VAL A 154 1.20 -6.46 -4.66
CA VAL A 154 1.77 -7.13 -5.83
C VAL A 154 2.00 -8.58 -5.49
N ILE A 155 1.33 -9.47 -6.20
CA ILE A 155 1.31 -10.90 -5.94
C ILE A 155 1.93 -11.63 -7.12
N ASN A 156 2.85 -12.54 -6.83
CA ASN A 156 3.31 -13.52 -7.80
C ASN A 156 2.42 -14.77 -7.67
N PRO A 157 1.45 -14.98 -8.57
CA PRO A 157 0.51 -16.10 -8.45
C PRO A 157 1.17 -17.46 -8.72
N ALA A 158 2.32 -17.50 -9.39
CA ALA A 158 3.06 -18.75 -9.63
C ALA A 158 3.82 -19.19 -8.38
N ALA A 159 4.45 -18.24 -7.68
CA ALA A 159 5.12 -18.50 -6.41
C ALA A 159 4.14 -18.60 -5.23
N GLY A 160 2.94 -18.03 -5.36
CA GLY A 160 1.95 -17.98 -4.28
C GLY A 160 2.37 -17.04 -3.14
N THR A 161 3.03 -15.92 -3.49
CA THR A 161 3.65 -15.01 -2.52
C THR A 161 3.25 -13.55 -2.78
N LEU A 162 3.17 -12.79 -1.69
CA LEU A 162 3.17 -11.33 -1.75
C LEU A 162 4.61 -10.87 -2.07
N VAL A 163 4.78 -10.17 -3.20
CA VAL A 163 6.07 -9.63 -3.65
C VAL A 163 6.32 -8.28 -3.00
N SER A 164 5.32 -7.41 -2.99
CA SER A 164 5.43 -6.08 -2.39
C SER A 164 4.08 -5.53 -2.00
N HIS A 165 4.11 -4.55 -1.10
CA HIS A 165 2.95 -3.80 -0.65
C HIS A 165 3.33 -2.34 -0.47
N GLN A 166 2.41 -1.44 -0.83
CA GLN A 166 2.56 0.00 -0.62
C GLN A 166 1.19 0.67 -0.46
N VAL A 167 1.18 1.80 0.23
CA VAL A 167 0.01 2.67 0.35
C VAL A 167 0.34 4.01 -0.29
N ILE A 168 -0.51 4.47 -1.19
CA ILE A 168 -0.31 5.67 -2.01
C ILE A 168 -1.41 6.67 -1.67
N ASP A 169 -1.00 7.94 -1.50
CA ASP A 169 -1.90 9.08 -1.30
C ASP A 169 -2.48 9.56 -2.64
N GLY A 170 -3.76 9.88 -2.66
CA GLY A 170 -4.43 10.54 -3.78
C GLY A 170 -5.46 9.68 -4.51
N PRO A 171 -6.31 10.31 -5.34
CA PRO A 171 -7.36 9.63 -6.09
C PRO A 171 -6.74 8.80 -7.23
N GLU A 172 -6.47 7.54 -6.89
CA GLU A 172 -6.47 6.37 -7.78
C GLU A 172 -5.31 6.29 -8.79
N PHE A 173 -4.16 5.81 -8.31
CA PHE A 173 -2.97 5.45 -9.09
C PHE A 173 -3.23 4.49 -10.29
N HIS A 174 -4.38 3.83 -10.30
CA HIS A 174 -4.82 2.79 -11.22
C HIS A 174 -5.91 3.26 -12.20
N ASN A 175 -6.35 4.53 -12.16
CA ASN A 175 -7.39 5.07 -13.06
C ASN A 175 -7.05 5.02 -14.55
N GLN A 176 -5.78 4.78 -14.86
CA GLN A 176 -5.27 4.54 -16.21
C GLN A 176 -5.49 3.11 -16.70
N PHE A 177 -6.04 2.21 -15.86
CA PHE A 177 -6.15 0.77 -16.11
C PHE A 177 -7.56 0.21 -15.83
N ALA A 178 -8.53 1.06 -15.47
CA ALA A 178 -9.93 0.68 -15.44
C ALA A 178 -10.40 0.32 -16.87
N PRO A 179 -11.21 -0.73 -17.04
CA PRO A 179 -11.67 -1.18 -18.36
C PRO A 179 -12.49 -0.11 -19.11
#